data_AF-A0A9N9R937-F1
#
_entry.id   AF-A0A9N9R937-F1
#
_cell.length_a   1.000
_cell.length_b   1.000
_cell.length_c   1.000
_cell.angle_alpha   90.00
_cell.angle_beta   90.00
_cell.angle_gamma   90.00
#
_symmetry.space_group_name_H-M   'P 1'
#
loop_
_entity.id
_entity.type
_entity.pdbx_description
1 polymer ?
#
loop_
_entity_poly.entity_id
_entity_poly.type
_entity_poly.pdbx_seq_one_letter_code
_entity_poly.pdbx_strand_id
1 'polypeptide(L)'
;MVDKRYDLLSAFQRRRERGRIATDSIHTVEQAQLAELSKQIPDGVAENSQYKYPFQVGYTEQNTDYTLYLIVGDHSERLHWIHTIRSLCVCNTRRPRYHPGAWSARRWACCDGERRSAPGCQIATIWPLPEPQLEILVQKEKPVNDVTRKCPH
;
A
#
# COMPACT_ATOMS: atom_id res chain seq x y z
N MET A 1 -38.29 18.78 -10.98
CA MET A 1 -36.86 19.12 -10.76
C MET A 1 -36.37 18.18 -9.66
N VAL A 2 -35.84 17.01 -10.05
CA VAL A 2 -35.49 15.94 -9.10
C VAL A 2 -34.11 16.24 -8.52
N ASP A 3 -34.03 16.14 -7.20
CA ASP A 3 -32.93 16.55 -6.33
C ASP A 3 -31.61 15.85 -6.69
N LYS A 4 -30.60 16.63 -7.11
CA LYS A 4 -29.21 16.15 -7.38
C LYS A 4 -28.50 15.61 -6.13
N ARG A 5 -29.13 15.68 -4.95
CA ARG A 5 -28.62 15.13 -3.69
C ARG A 5 -28.78 13.62 -3.56
N TYR A 6 -29.68 12.99 -4.31
CA TYR A 6 -29.84 11.53 -4.32
C TYR A 6 -28.80 10.80 -5.20
N ASP A 7 -28.19 11.49 -6.18
CA ASP A 7 -27.21 10.87 -7.09
C ASP A 7 -25.82 10.64 -6.45
N LEU A 8 -25.43 11.44 -5.45
CA LEU A 8 -24.14 11.25 -4.77
C LEU A 8 -24.15 10.09 -3.75
N LEU A 9 -25.31 9.81 -3.14
CA LEU A 9 -25.51 8.63 -2.29
C LEU A 9 -25.63 7.34 -3.13
N SER A 10 -26.05 7.47 -4.39
CA SER A 10 -26.15 6.38 -5.38
C SER A 10 -24.78 5.96 -5.95
N ALA A 11 -23.79 6.85 -6.07
CA ALA A 11 -22.45 6.48 -6.55
C ALA A 11 -21.69 5.54 -5.59
N PHE A 12 -22.10 5.48 -4.32
CA PHE A 12 -21.66 4.50 -3.32
C PHE A 12 -22.49 3.20 -3.34
N GLN A 13 -23.48 3.06 -4.23
CA GLN A 13 -24.10 1.76 -4.53
C GLN A 13 -23.02 0.86 -5.14
N ARG A 14 -22.36 0.14 -4.23
CA ARG A 14 -21.42 -0.97 -4.40
C ARG A 14 -21.06 -1.17 -5.87
N ARG A 15 -20.00 -0.50 -6.32
CA ARG A 15 -19.26 -0.94 -7.52
C ARG A 15 -19.14 -2.46 -7.42
N ARG A 16 -19.57 -3.18 -8.47
CA ARG A 16 -19.47 -4.64 -8.52
C ARG A 16 -18.04 -5.02 -8.14
N GLU A 17 -17.92 -5.93 -7.19
CA GLU A 17 -16.64 -6.44 -6.76
C GLU A 17 -15.87 -7.01 -7.96
N ARG A 18 -14.62 -6.58 -8.13
CA ARG A 18 -13.77 -7.00 -9.26
C ARG A 18 -12.92 -8.23 -8.95
N GLY A 19 -12.73 -8.56 -7.67
CA GLY A 19 -11.95 -9.69 -7.23
C GLY A 19 -11.63 -9.65 -5.74
N ARG A 20 -11.14 -10.78 -5.22
CA ARG A 20 -10.64 -10.98 -3.86
C ARG A 20 -9.34 -11.77 -3.91
N ILE A 21 -8.50 -11.57 -2.90
CA ILE A 21 -7.28 -12.35 -2.68
C ILE A 21 -7.45 -13.05 -1.34
N ALA A 22 -7.22 -14.36 -1.29
CA ALA A 22 -7.22 -15.11 -0.04
C ALA A 22 -6.00 -14.70 0.81
N THR A 23 -6.21 -14.35 2.07
CA THR A 23 -5.14 -13.77 2.89
C THR A 23 -4.00 -14.74 3.16
N ASP A 24 -4.27 -16.03 3.23
CA ASP A 24 -3.28 -17.11 3.39
C ASP A 24 -2.35 -17.27 2.17
N SER A 25 -2.79 -16.84 1.00
CA SER A 25 -1.99 -16.87 -0.23
C SER A 25 -0.98 -15.73 -0.37
N ILE A 26 -1.10 -14.69 0.47
CA ILE A 26 -0.24 -13.51 0.41
C ILE A 26 1.15 -13.85 0.96
N HIS A 27 2.18 -13.61 0.16
CA HIS A 27 3.57 -13.91 0.50
C HIS A 27 4.50 -12.69 0.47
N THR A 28 4.04 -11.56 -0.08
CA THR A 28 4.81 -10.32 -0.21
C THR A 28 3.90 -9.10 -0.08
N VAL A 29 4.33 -8.10 0.68
CA VAL A 29 3.66 -6.81 0.89
C VAL A 29 4.79 -5.81 1.11
N GLU A 30 5.11 -5.01 0.10
CA GLU A 30 6.28 -4.12 0.11
C GLU A 30 5.99 -2.82 -0.63
N GLN A 31 6.82 -1.80 -0.44
CA GLN A 31 6.76 -0.61 -1.29
C GLN A 31 7.10 -0.98 -2.75
N ALA A 32 6.53 -0.25 -3.69
CA ALA A 32 6.78 -0.44 -5.12
C ALA A 32 7.43 0.81 -5.73
N GLN A 33 8.08 0.63 -6.88
CA GLN A 33 8.74 1.67 -7.65
C GLN A 33 8.15 1.67 -9.07
N LEU A 34 7.12 2.49 -9.28
CA LEU A 34 6.35 2.54 -10.53
C LEU A 34 6.65 3.78 -11.40
N ALA A 35 7.77 4.46 -11.14
CA ALA A 35 8.12 5.73 -11.79
C ALA A 35 8.24 5.66 -13.33
N GLU A 36 8.53 4.49 -13.89
CA GLU A 36 8.60 4.32 -15.36
C GLU A 36 7.21 4.13 -16.01
N LEU A 37 6.20 3.74 -15.23
CA LEU A 37 4.83 3.58 -15.73
C LEU A 37 4.07 4.90 -15.83
N SER A 38 4.46 5.92 -15.05
CA SER A 38 3.83 7.24 -15.13
C SER A 38 4.08 7.94 -16.47
N LYS A 39 5.09 7.52 -17.25
CA LYS A 39 5.41 8.04 -18.59
C LYS A 39 4.52 7.48 -19.70
N GLN A 40 3.73 6.44 -19.43
CA GLN A 40 2.87 5.78 -20.43
C GLN A 40 1.42 6.30 -20.43
N ILE A 41 1.12 7.31 -19.61
CA ILE A 41 -0.22 7.89 -19.49
C ILE A 41 -0.28 9.12 -20.40
N PRO A 42 -1.24 9.21 -21.35
CA PRO A 42 -1.32 10.30 -22.32
C PRO A 42 -1.28 11.69 -21.67
N ASP A 43 -0.49 12.58 -22.29
CA ASP A 43 -0.32 13.98 -21.88
C ASP A 43 -1.68 14.70 -21.79
N GLY A 44 -2.03 15.10 -20.57
CA GLY A 44 -3.33 15.68 -20.23
C GLY A 44 -3.76 15.40 -18.79
N VAL A 45 -3.15 14.39 -18.16
CA VAL A 45 -3.29 14.06 -16.73
C VAL A 45 -1.98 14.26 -15.95
N ALA A 46 -0.95 14.82 -16.60
CA ALA A 46 0.43 14.88 -16.11
C ALA A 46 0.71 16.01 -15.09
N GLU A 47 -0.21 16.96 -14.91
CA GLU A 47 -0.05 18.06 -13.93
C GLU A 47 -0.27 17.63 -12.47
N ASN A 48 -0.72 16.39 -12.21
CA ASN A 48 -0.82 15.89 -10.85
C ASN A 48 -0.29 14.45 -10.80
N SER A 49 0.97 14.32 -10.37
CA SER A 49 1.71 13.07 -10.23
C SER A 49 1.02 12.12 -9.25
N GLN A 50 -0.05 11.44 -9.68
CA GLN A 50 -1.01 10.74 -8.81
C GLN A 50 -0.50 9.36 -8.33
N TYR A 51 0.71 8.96 -8.73
CA TYR A 51 1.37 7.69 -8.37
C TYR A 51 2.45 7.87 -7.29
N LYS A 52 2.24 8.75 -6.31
CA LYS A 52 3.31 9.11 -5.35
C LYS A 52 3.66 7.99 -4.39
N TYR A 53 2.67 7.20 -3.98
CA TYR A 53 2.83 6.24 -2.90
C TYR A 53 2.36 4.84 -3.30
N PRO A 54 3.01 4.19 -4.27
CA PRO A 54 2.65 2.84 -4.64
C PRO A 54 3.22 1.82 -3.64
N PHE A 55 2.49 0.72 -3.47
CA PHE A 55 2.93 -0.50 -2.81
C PHE A 55 2.42 -1.72 -3.57
N GLN A 56 2.95 -2.89 -3.27
CA GLN A 56 2.60 -4.14 -3.94
C GLN A 56 2.19 -5.22 -2.95
N VAL A 57 1.31 -6.11 -3.41
CA VAL A 57 0.92 -7.34 -2.73
C VAL A 57 1.17 -8.51 -3.68
N GLY A 58 2.09 -9.39 -3.32
CA GLY A 58 2.37 -10.65 -4.02
C GLY A 58 1.61 -11.80 -3.38
N TYR A 59 0.95 -12.61 -4.20
CA TYR A 59 0.15 -13.75 -3.76
C TYR A 59 0.21 -14.90 -4.77
N THR A 60 -0.01 -16.12 -4.29
CA THR A 60 -0.03 -17.32 -5.14
C THR A 60 -1.47 -17.83 -5.31
N GLU A 61 -1.96 -17.89 -6.54
CA GLU A 61 -3.27 -18.48 -6.86
C GLU A 61 -3.09 -19.57 -7.93
N GLN A 62 -3.63 -20.76 -7.70
CA GLN A 62 -3.51 -21.92 -8.61
C GLN A 62 -2.05 -22.19 -9.05
N ASN A 63 -1.12 -22.19 -8.09
CA ASN A 63 0.33 -22.36 -8.33
C ASN A 63 0.98 -21.29 -9.23
N THR A 64 0.33 -20.14 -9.42
CA THR A 64 0.84 -19.00 -10.17
C THR A 64 1.03 -17.81 -9.26
N ASP A 65 2.22 -17.22 -9.28
CA ASP A 65 2.54 -16.01 -8.51
C ASP A 65 2.06 -14.77 -9.26
N TYR A 66 1.26 -13.94 -8.57
CA TYR A 66 0.74 -12.67 -9.05
C TYR A 66 1.28 -11.52 -8.21
N THR A 67 1.26 -10.32 -8.79
CA THR A 67 1.63 -9.08 -8.08
C THR A 67 0.57 -8.04 -8.37
N LEU A 68 -0.14 -7.61 -7.33
CA LEU A 68 -1.07 -6.50 -7.37
C LEU A 68 -0.34 -5.22 -6.96
N TYR A 69 -0.45 -4.18 -7.77
CA TYR A 69 0.04 -2.84 -7.45
C TYR A 69 -1.10 -1.94 -7.00
N LEU A 70 -0.91 -1.25 -5.88
CA LEU A 70 -1.87 -0.35 -5.26
C LEU A 70 -1.23 1.02 -5.15
N ILE A 71 -2.00 2.08 -5.40
CA ILE A 71 -1.57 3.48 -5.25
C ILE A 71 -2.52 4.13 -4.28
N VAL A 72 -1.95 4.84 -3.31
CA VAL A 72 -2.70 5.55 -2.27
C VAL A 72 -2.37 7.03 -2.27
N GLY A 73 -3.21 7.83 -1.60
CA GLY A 73 -3.17 9.29 -1.69
C GLY A 73 -1.94 9.91 -1.04
N ASP A 74 -1.50 9.34 0.09
CA ASP A 74 -0.36 9.82 0.86
C ASP A 74 0.55 8.71 1.42
N HIS A 75 1.69 9.13 1.97
CA HIS A 75 2.69 8.22 2.52
C HIS A 75 2.22 7.49 3.77
N SER A 76 1.49 8.18 4.66
CA SER A 76 0.99 7.63 5.91
C SER A 76 -0.05 6.54 5.65
N GLU A 77 -0.96 6.77 4.70
CA GLU A 77 -1.92 5.78 4.22
C GLU A 77 -1.22 4.55 3.65
N ARG A 78 -0.14 4.73 2.88
CA ARG A 78 0.66 3.60 2.37
C ARG A 78 1.25 2.78 3.50
N LEU A 79 1.88 3.42 4.47
CA LEU A 79 2.47 2.73 5.61
C LEU A 79 1.42 2.00 6.43
N HIS A 80 0.25 2.63 6.63
CA HIS A 80 -0.87 2.02 7.33
C HIS A 80 -1.38 0.76 6.63
N TRP A 81 -1.63 0.79 5.32
CA TRP A 81 -2.05 -0.39 4.56
C TRP A 81 -1.01 -1.50 4.58
N ILE A 82 0.26 -1.16 4.36
CA ILE A 82 1.36 -2.14 4.43
C ILE A 82 1.38 -2.79 5.81
N HIS A 83 1.35 -2.01 6.90
CA HIS A 83 1.35 -2.54 8.25
C HIS A 83 0.14 -3.45 8.52
N THR A 84 -1.07 -2.99 8.21
CA THR A 84 -2.32 -3.73 8.43
C THR A 84 -2.31 -5.08 7.72
N ILE A 85 -1.94 -5.13 6.43
CA ILE A 85 -1.92 -6.40 5.68
C ILE A 85 -0.84 -7.33 6.24
N ARG A 86 0.36 -6.80 6.57
CA ARG A 86 1.45 -7.59 7.15
C ARG A 86 1.07 -8.21 8.49
N SER A 87 0.37 -7.46 9.34
CA SER A 87 -0.10 -7.93 10.64
C SER A 87 -1.14 -9.04 10.51
N LEU A 88 -2.04 -8.94 9.53
CA LEU A 88 -3.01 -10.02 9.22
C LEU A 88 -2.34 -11.28 8.65
N CYS A 89 -1.24 -11.12 7.93
CA CYS A 89 -0.54 -12.20 7.22
C CYS A 89 0.74 -12.68 7.95
N VAL A 90 0.88 -12.37 9.24
CA VAL A 90 2.14 -12.58 9.99
C VAL A 90 2.61 -14.04 10.01
N CYS A 91 1.66 -14.98 10.00
CA CYS A 91 1.92 -16.43 10.03
C CYS A 91 2.16 -17.04 8.63
N ASN A 92 2.04 -16.27 7.55
CA ASN A 92 2.17 -16.80 6.20
C ASN A 92 3.63 -17.12 5.85
N THR A 93 3.82 -18.06 4.91
CA THR A 93 5.14 -18.28 4.30
C THR A 93 5.47 -17.12 3.37
N ARG A 94 6.55 -16.40 3.66
CA ARG A 94 6.95 -15.19 2.93
C ARG A 94 8.04 -15.48 1.91
N ARG A 95 8.08 -14.68 0.84
CA ARG A 95 9.24 -14.64 -0.05
C ARG A 95 10.35 -13.79 0.60
N PRO A 96 11.61 -14.27 0.64
CA PRO A 96 12.72 -13.53 1.26
C PRO A 96 13.18 -12.34 0.40
N ARG A 97 12.83 -12.34 -0.88
CA ARG A 97 13.17 -11.30 -1.84
C ARG A 97 11.98 -10.96 -2.73
N TYR A 98 11.97 -9.74 -3.24
CA TYR A 98 10.93 -9.23 -4.13
C TYR A 98 11.51 -8.28 -5.19
N HIS A 99 10.70 -7.94 -6.19
CA HIS A 99 11.02 -6.94 -7.21
C HIS A 99 10.26 -5.64 -6.92
N PRO A 100 10.94 -4.52 -6.59
CA PRO A 100 10.27 -3.25 -6.35
C PRO A 100 9.62 -2.66 -7.61
N GLY A 101 10.27 -2.87 -8.75
CA GLY A 101 9.83 -2.35 -10.06
C GLY A 101 8.81 -3.26 -10.72
N ALA A 102 7.95 -2.68 -11.55
CA ALA A 102 6.97 -3.46 -12.31
C ALA A 102 7.60 -4.38 -13.36
N TRP A 103 6.95 -5.51 -13.62
CA TRP A 103 7.21 -6.32 -14.80
C TRP A 103 6.55 -5.70 -16.02
N SER A 104 7.34 -5.25 -16.99
CA SER A 104 6.85 -4.70 -18.25
C SER A 104 7.84 -5.00 -19.38
N ALA A 105 7.38 -5.03 -20.63
CA ALA A 105 8.25 -5.26 -21.79
C ALA A 105 9.24 -6.45 -21.65
N ARG A 106 8.76 -7.55 -21.05
CA ARG A 106 9.52 -8.80 -20.78
C ARG A 106 10.70 -8.66 -19.81
N ARG A 107 10.73 -7.62 -18.98
CA ARG A 107 11.75 -7.44 -17.94
C ARG A 107 11.21 -6.81 -16.66
N TRP A 108 11.96 -6.94 -15.59
CA TRP A 108 11.73 -6.21 -14.34
C TRP A 108 12.37 -4.83 -14.39
N ALA A 109 11.59 -3.77 -14.17
CA ALA A 109 12.10 -2.39 -14.21
C ALA A 109 13.16 -2.08 -13.13
N CYS A 110 13.28 -2.90 -12.09
CA CYS A 110 14.22 -2.70 -10.99
C CYS A 110 15.60 -3.37 -11.19
N CYS A 111 15.72 -4.35 -12.09
CA CYS A 111 16.96 -5.12 -12.25
C CYS A 111 17.20 -5.69 -13.65
N ASP A 112 16.36 -5.36 -14.63
CA ASP A 112 16.35 -5.92 -15.98
C ASP A 112 16.21 -7.45 -16.07
N GLY A 113 15.81 -8.11 -14.98
CA GLY A 113 15.59 -9.56 -14.99
C GLY A 113 14.53 -9.95 -16.05
N GLU A 114 14.87 -10.90 -16.93
CA GLU A 114 14.08 -11.23 -18.14
C GLU A 114 13.04 -12.35 -17.95
N ARG A 115 12.85 -12.81 -16.72
CA ARG A 115 11.83 -13.82 -16.39
C ARG A 115 10.92 -13.31 -15.29
N ARG A 116 9.60 -13.39 -15.51
CA ARG A 116 8.61 -13.03 -14.49
C ARG A 116 8.76 -13.87 -13.23
N SER A 117 9.19 -15.13 -13.38
CA SER A 117 9.47 -16.02 -12.24
C SER A 117 10.86 -15.88 -11.63
N ALA A 118 11.68 -14.91 -12.07
CA ALA A 118 13.00 -14.69 -11.49
C ALA A 118 12.88 -14.31 -10.00
N PRO A 119 13.78 -14.80 -9.12
CA PRO A 119 13.84 -14.36 -7.73
C PRO A 119 13.96 -12.83 -7.64
N GLY A 120 13.33 -12.26 -6.61
CA GLY A 120 13.39 -10.81 -6.36
C GLY A 120 14.82 -10.27 -6.21
N CYS A 121 15.07 -9.04 -6.67
CA CYS A 121 16.38 -8.40 -6.54
C CYS A 121 16.60 -7.75 -5.16
N GLN A 122 15.54 -7.37 -4.45
CA GLN A 122 15.63 -6.69 -3.14
C GLN A 122 15.19 -7.62 -2.00
N ILE A 123 15.83 -7.48 -0.83
CA ILE A 123 15.45 -8.20 0.39
C ILE A 123 14.08 -7.69 0.89
N ALA A 124 13.18 -8.62 1.19
CA ALA A 124 11.88 -8.30 1.76
C ALA A 124 11.99 -7.91 3.25
N THR A 125 11.09 -7.05 3.70
CA THR A 125 11.03 -6.62 5.09
C THR A 125 10.54 -7.77 5.98
N ILE A 126 11.06 -7.87 7.20
CA ILE A 126 10.55 -8.81 8.22
C ILE A 126 9.25 -8.27 8.81
N TRP A 127 8.23 -9.11 8.91
CA TRP A 127 6.91 -8.81 9.49
C TRP A 127 6.69 -9.55 10.82
N PRO A 128 5.86 -9.01 11.73
CA PRO A 128 5.31 -7.66 11.67
C PRO A 128 6.41 -6.66 12.03
N LEU A 129 6.39 -5.48 11.40
CA LEU A 129 7.16 -4.37 11.96
C LEU A 129 6.41 -3.89 13.21
N PRO A 130 7.10 -3.37 14.25
CA PRO A 130 6.45 -2.55 15.25
C PRO A 130 5.70 -1.43 14.53
N GLU A 131 4.44 -1.17 14.91
CA GLU A 131 3.62 -0.12 14.31
C GLU A 131 4.40 1.20 14.30
N PRO A 132 4.58 1.86 13.14
CA PRO A 132 5.17 3.19 13.14
C PRO A 132 4.22 4.12 13.91
N GLN A 133 4.69 4.73 14.99
CA GLN A 133 3.94 5.64 15.86
C GLN A 133 3.38 6.82 15.05
N LEU A 134 2.18 6.65 14.47
CA LEU A 134 1.45 7.69 13.75
C LEU A 134 0.90 8.79 14.69
N GLU A 135 1.16 8.68 15.98
CA GLU A 135 0.60 9.54 17.04
C GLU A 135 1.39 10.83 17.31
N ILE A 136 2.59 11.01 16.74
CA ILE A 136 3.46 12.16 17.08
C ILE A 136 3.00 13.48 16.43
N LEU A 137 2.12 13.46 15.43
CA LEU A 137 1.67 14.68 14.73
C LEU A 137 0.28 15.18 15.16
N VAL A 138 -0.51 14.40 15.89
CA VAL A 138 -1.88 14.78 16.29
C VAL A 138 -1.94 15.46 17.67
N GLN A 139 -0.93 15.30 18.53
CA GLN A 139 -0.97 15.83 19.89
C GLN A 139 -0.44 17.26 20.07
N LYS A 140 -0.08 17.98 19.00
CA LYS A 140 0.52 19.33 19.14
C LYS A 140 -0.46 20.46 19.49
N GLU A 141 -1.75 20.17 19.68
CA GLU A 141 -2.74 21.15 20.13
C GLU A 141 -3.62 20.65 21.27
N LYS A 142 -3.05 20.53 22.46
CA LYS A 142 -3.79 20.79 23.71
C LYS A 142 -2.88 21.56 24.68
N PRO A 143 -3.16 22.83 25.00
CA PRO A 143 -2.43 23.51 26.06
C PRO A 143 -2.77 22.84 27.40
N VAL A 144 -1.74 22.40 28.10
CA VAL A 144 -1.86 21.89 29.48
C VAL A 144 -2.14 23.08 30.38
N ASN A 145 -3.37 23.15 30.92
CA ASN A 145 -3.68 24.04 32.04
C ASN A 145 -3.00 23.47 33.30
N ASP A 146 -2.11 24.27 33.87
CA ASP A 146 -1.43 24.03 35.14
C ASP A 146 -2.45 24.10 36.29
N VAL A 147 -2.61 22.99 37.01
CA VAL A 147 -3.25 22.98 38.33
C VAL A 147 -2.32 22.26 39.28
N THR A 148 -1.48 23.05 39.95
CA THR A 148 -0.76 22.68 41.17
C THR A 148 -1.70 22.04 42.19
N ARG A 149 -1.43 20.78 42.57
CA ARG A 149 -1.91 20.20 43.83
C ARG A 149 -0.71 19.67 44.62
N LYS A 150 -0.43 20.32 45.76
CA LYS A 150 0.51 19.85 46.79
C LYS A 150 -0.12 18.71 47.58
N CYS A 151 0.65 17.67 47.88
CA CYS A 151 0.33 16.67 48.90
C CYS A 151 0.91 17.08 50.26
N PRO A 152 0.20 16.90 51.39
CA PRO A 152 0.77 17.08 52.73
C PRO A 152 1.33 15.76 53.29
N HIS A 153 2.40 15.88 54.10
CA HIS A 153 2.82 14.90 55.11
C HIS A 153 2.15 15.20 56.44
#